data_AF-A0A1N6HIY8-F1
#
_entry.id   AF-A0A1N6HIY8-F1
#
_cell.length_a   1.000
_cell.length_b   1.000
_cell.length_c   1.000
_cell.angle_alpha   90.00
_cell.angle_beta   90.00
_cell.angle_gamma   90.00
#
_symmetry.space_group_name_H-M   'P 1'
#
loop_
_entity.id
_entity.type
_entity.pdbx_description
1 polymer ?
#
loop_
_entity_poly.entity_id
_entity_poly.type
_entity_poly.pdbx_seq_one_letter_code
_entity_poly.pdbx_strand_id
1 'polypeptide(L)'
;MISWRKHYKKGLIAIGLLLSTSASIYGQDGDPKNGEKLFKANCTACHALDKQVVGPALKGVVERLKTEQGLDTDWLHKWIKDNVALRASGDKYANEVFEKNNKTVMQQFPNLSDKDIDDILAYTTNPPAPEPDPAPVAGTAADTANAAPANNTTSSIVIISLIAIAGLLVWILIKLRQLVKLGQSEELTGLNETRVKSFSEIYEKYHFIGKGLLAVLAILATYGIWNWIMWIGVYKGYKPEQPIYFSHKIHAGENKIDCQLCHSSAKYGKVSEIPSMNVCMNCHRSISEYNGKYLEPGKDKAFYDGEIQKIYAATGWDAEKQQYTGKTTPVEWTRIHNMPDFVYFNHSQHVVAGEQAIINSFNKKNPDNKIDVVCKACHGKIDTMNVVQMANDFTMGWCIECHRTTEIDMNNGYNKEYFKNLHEKLKKQYPKDGGKITVDAIGGLECGKCHY
;
A
#
# COMPACT_ATOMS: atom_id res chain seq x y z
N MET A 1 0.68 -86.35 -38.08
CA MET A 1 1.57 -85.48 -37.27
C MET A 1 2.24 -84.47 -38.18
N ILE A 2 1.69 -83.26 -38.29
CA ILE A 2 2.34 -82.12 -38.95
C ILE A 2 2.43 -81.02 -37.89
N SER A 3 3.67 -80.61 -37.60
CA SER A 3 4.04 -79.75 -36.47
C SER A 3 3.46 -78.34 -36.59
N TRP A 4 2.39 -78.08 -35.84
CA TRP A 4 1.74 -76.77 -35.67
C TRP A 4 2.52 -75.81 -34.74
N ARG A 5 3.77 -76.11 -34.37
CA ARG A 5 4.56 -75.29 -33.45
C ARG A 5 5.44 -74.22 -34.11
N LYS A 6 5.61 -74.24 -35.44
CA LYS A 6 6.58 -73.36 -36.12
C LYS A 6 5.98 -72.03 -36.63
N HIS A 7 4.66 -71.90 -36.69
CA HIS A 7 4.00 -70.71 -37.26
C HIS A 7 3.45 -69.71 -36.22
N TYR A 8 3.31 -70.10 -34.95
CA TYR A 8 2.77 -69.23 -33.90
C TYR A 8 3.73 -68.08 -33.51
N LYS A 9 5.04 -68.34 -33.47
CA LYS A 9 6.04 -67.30 -33.13
C LYS A 9 6.19 -66.22 -34.20
N LYS A 10 5.99 -66.55 -35.48
CA LYS A 10 6.07 -65.55 -36.57
C LYS A 10 4.77 -64.74 -36.71
N GLY A 11 3.61 -65.34 -36.42
CA GLY A 11 2.32 -64.64 -36.39
C GLY A 11 2.19 -63.64 -35.24
N LEU A 12 2.65 -63.99 -34.03
CA LEU A 12 2.60 -63.08 -32.88
C LEU A 12 3.58 -61.91 -32.97
N ILE A 13 4.74 -62.08 -33.62
CA ILE A 13 5.68 -60.97 -33.87
C ILE A 13 5.13 -60.03 -34.96
N ALA A 14 4.45 -60.57 -35.98
CA ALA A 14 3.81 -59.74 -37.01
C ALA A 14 2.61 -58.95 -36.46
N ILE A 15 1.79 -59.54 -35.58
CA ILE A 15 0.68 -58.85 -34.91
C ILE A 15 1.20 -57.87 -33.84
N GLY A 16 2.30 -58.19 -33.15
CA GLY A 16 2.98 -57.29 -32.22
C GLY A 16 3.63 -56.07 -32.90
N LEU A 17 4.18 -56.22 -34.11
CA LEU A 17 4.73 -55.09 -34.89
C LEU A 17 3.64 -54.27 -35.62
N LEU A 18 2.50 -54.87 -35.94
CA LEU A 18 1.35 -54.16 -36.54
C LEU A 18 0.51 -53.40 -35.49
N LEU A 19 0.57 -53.80 -34.21
CA LEU A 19 -0.05 -53.07 -33.09
C LEU A 19 0.88 -52.04 -32.42
N SER A 20 2.19 -52.03 -32.75
CA SER A 20 3.13 -51.00 -32.27
C SER A 20 3.37 -49.88 -33.29
N THR A 21 2.68 -49.88 -34.43
CA THR A 21 2.81 -48.85 -35.49
C THR A 21 1.55 -48.00 -35.67
N SER A 22 0.53 -48.18 -34.82
CA SER A 22 -0.69 -47.35 -34.82
C SER A 22 -0.65 -46.17 -33.84
N ALA A 23 0.49 -45.90 -33.21
CA ALA A 23 0.66 -44.82 -32.25
C ALA A 23 1.79 -43.87 -32.67
N SER A 24 1.67 -43.23 -33.84
CA SER A 24 2.53 -42.09 -34.23
C SER A 24 1.97 -41.36 -35.46
N ILE A 25 0.75 -40.80 -35.39
CA ILE A 25 0.37 -39.64 -36.22
C ILE A 25 -0.66 -38.79 -35.43
N TYR A 26 -0.21 -38.13 -34.36
CA TYR A 26 -0.74 -36.84 -33.94
C TYR A 26 0.47 -35.94 -33.73
N GLY A 27 0.38 -34.72 -34.25
CA GLY A 27 1.49 -33.77 -34.40
C GLY A 27 2.17 -33.40 -33.09
N GLN A 28 3.30 -32.71 -33.19
CA GLN A 28 4.11 -32.27 -32.06
C GLN A 28 3.29 -31.49 -31.03
N ASP A 29 2.90 -32.14 -29.93
CA ASP A 29 2.27 -31.46 -28.80
C ASP A 29 3.34 -30.62 -28.09
N GLY A 30 3.16 -29.29 -28.10
CA GLY A 30 4.00 -28.36 -27.34
C GLY A 30 3.96 -28.65 -25.83
N ASP A 31 4.98 -28.20 -25.09
CA ASP A 31 5.09 -28.33 -23.65
C ASP A 31 4.27 -27.23 -22.93
N PRO A 32 3.13 -27.57 -22.29
CA PRO A 32 2.28 -26.58 -21.63
C PRO A 32 2.96 -25.86 -20.46
N LYS A 33 3.95 -26.47 -19.80
CA LYS A 33 4.67 -25.82 -18.68
C LYS A 33 5.62 -24.75 -19.19
N ASN A 34 6.37 -25.04 -20.26
CA ASN A 34 7.18 -24.01 -20.92
C ASN A 34 6.30 -22.93 -21.54
N GLY A 35 5.17 -23.33 -22.14
CA GLY A 35 4.14 -22.44 -22.65
C GLY A 35 3.61 -21.44 -21.62
N GLU A 36 3.32 -21.90 -20.40
CA GLU A 36 2.86 -21.04 -19.30
C GLU A 36 3.89 -19.95 -18.99
N LYS A 37 5.17 -20.31 -18.91
CA LYS A 37 6.27 -19.37 -18.63
C LYS A 37 6.37 -18.31 -19.73
N LEU A 38 6.34 -18.73 -20.99
CA LEU A 38 6.41 -17.84 -22.15
C LEU A 38 5.18 -16.94 -22.24
N PHE A 39 3.99 -17.48 -21.95
CA PHE A 39 2.74 -16.74 -21.90
C PHE A 39 2.76 -15.65 -20.82
N LYS A 40 3.21 -16.00 -19.61
CA LYS A 40 3.37 -15.06 -18.49
C LYS A 40 4.36 -13.93 -18.79
N ALA A 41 5.38 -14.21 -19.57
CA ALA A 41 6.39 -13.22 -19.94
C ALA A 41 5.96 -12.30 -21.08
N ASN A 42 5.20 -12.81 -22.06
CA ASN A 42 5.00 -12.11 -23.34
C ASN A 42 3.54 -11.79 -23.68
N CYS A 43 2.55 -12.50 -23.11
CA CYS A 43 1.16 -12.48 -23.60
C CYS A 43 0.15 -11.96 -22.56
N THR A 44 0.43 -12.13 -21.27
CA THR A 44 -0.48 -11.77 -20.15
C THR A 44 -0.82 -10.29 -20.07
N ALA A 45 -0.01 -9.42 -20.66
CA ALA A 45 -0.29 -7.99 -20.73
C ALA A 45 -1.56 -7.67 -21.54
N CYS A 46 -1.88 -8.52 -22.54
CA CYS A 46 -2.97 -8.28 -23.47
C CYS A 46 -4.03 -9.39 -23.50
N HIS A 47 -3.68 -10.61 -23.10
CA HIS A 47 -4.56 -11.77 -23.17
C HIS A 47 -4.75 -12.45 -21.82
N ALA A 48 -5.99 -12.88 -21.55
CA ALA A 48 -6.31 -13.85 -20.51
C ALA A 48 -6.81 -15.15 -21.15
N LEU A 49 -6.84 -16.23 -20.36
CA LEU A 49 -7.36 -17.52 -20.84
C LEU A 49 -8.88 -17.47 -21.00
N ASP A 50 -9.61 -17.07 -19.97
CA ASP A 50 -11.07 -17.25 -19.92
C ASP A 50 -11.89 -16.01 -20.30
N LYS A 51 -11.26 -14.83 -20.46
CA LYS A 51 -11.97 -13.57 -20.75
C LYS A 51 -11.18 -12.66 -21.69
N GLN A 52 -11.90 -11.77 -22.38
CA GLN A 52 -11.30 -10.73 -23.21
C GLN A 52 -10.71 -9.63 -22.32
N VAL A 53 -9.50 -9.17 -22.66
CA VAL A 53 -8.84 -8.02 -22.03
C VAL A 53 -8.57 -7.00 -23.12
N VAL A 54 -7.32 -6.82 -23.55
CA VAL A 54 -6.99 -6.03 -24.74
C VAL A 54 -7.24 -6.86 -26.00
N GLY A 55 -6.84 -8.13 -25.98
CA GLY A 55 -7.12 -9.12 -27.00
C GLY A 55 -8.14 -10.18 -26.52
N PRO A 56 -8.60 -11.05 -27.43
CA PRO A 56 -9.60 -12.08 -27.12
C PRO A 56 -9.08 -13.12 -26.12
N ALA A 57 -10.03 -13.79 -25.45
CA ALA A 57 -9.77 -14.93 -24.57
C ALA A 57 -9.08 -16.06 -25.33
N LEU A 58 -7.94 -16.55 -24.85
CA LEU A 58 -7.12 -17.52 -25.60
C LEU A 58 -7.41 -18.98 -25.26
N LYS A 59 -8.22 -19.27 -24.24
CA LYS A 59 -8.56 -20.66 -23.92
C LYS A 59 -9.25 -21.35 -25.09
N GLY A 60 -8.70 -22.49 -25.47
CA GLY A 60 -9.20 -23.29 -26.60
C GLY A 60 -9.11 -22.59 -27.96
N VAL A 61 -8.22 -21.58 -28.11
CA VAL A 61 -8.13 -20.80 -29.36
C VAL A 61 -7.80 -21.66 -30.59
N VAL A 62 -7.00 -22.71 -30.42
CA VAL A 62 -6.63 -23.63 -31.52
C VAL A 62 -7.86 -24.35 -32.05
N GLU A 63 -8.67 -24.92 -31.16
CA GLU A 63 -9.90 -25.62 -31.56
C GLU A 63 -10.94 -24.65 -32.10
N ARG A 64 -11.08 -23.47 -31.48
CA ARG A 64 -12.00 -22.42 -31.95
C ARG A 64 -11.65 -21.95 -33.36
N LEU A 65 -10.37 -21.73 -33.64
CA LEU A 65 -9.88 -21.32 -34.95
C LEU A 65 -10.18 -22.40 -36.02
N LYS A 66 -9.95 -23.66 -35.67
CA LYS A 66 -10.20 -24.81 -36.55
C LYS A 66 -11.69 -25.01 -36.84
N THR A 67 -12.53 -24.89 -35.82
CA THR A 67 -13.97 -25.16 -35.92
C THR A 67 -14.75 -23.99 -36.52
N GLU A 68 -14.42 -22.75 -36.16
CA GLU A 68 -15.18 -21.57 -36.60
C GLU A 68 -14.68 -21.00 -37.93
N GLN A 69 -13.38 -21.10 -38.22
CA GLN A 69 -12.75 -20.44 -39.37
C GLN A 69 -12.09 -21.41 -40.35
N GLY A 70 -11.99 -22.71 -40.01
CA GLY A 70 -11.29 -23.69 -40.84
C GLY A 70 -9.78 -23.44 -40.96
N LEU A 71 -9.19 -22.71 -40.02
CA LEU A 71 -7.78 -22.34 -39.99
C LEU A 71 -7.03 -23.17 -38.94
N ASP A 72 -5.75 -23.41 -39.14
CA ASP A 72 -4.90 -24.27 -38.31
C ASP A 72 -3.84 -23.49 -37.53
N THR A 73 -2.96 -24.23 -36.85
CA THR A 73 -1.85 -23.69 -36.06
C THR A 73 -0.88 -22.86 -36.91
N ASP A 74 -0.69 -23.18 -38.19
CA ASP A 74 0.20 -22.42 -39.08
C ASP A 74 -0.26 -20.96 -39.23
N TRP A 75 -1.57 -20.72 -39.21
CA TRP A 75 -2.10 -19.36 -39.20
C TRP A 75 -1.74 -18.61 -37.90
N LEU A 76 -1.84 -19.28 -36.74
CA LEU A 76 -1.45 -18.69 -35.45
C LEU A 76 0.04 -18.37 -35.39
N HIS A 77 0.90 -19.20 -35.97
CA HIS A 77 2.33 -18.92 -36.07
C HIS A 77 2.60 -17.64 -36.87
N LYS A 78 1.95 -17.49 -38.03
CA LYS A 78 2.06 -16.28 -38.85
C LYS A 78 1.52 -15.05 -38.13
N TRP A 79 0.39 -15.17 -37.44
CA TRP A 79 -0.22 -14.08 -36.68
C TRP A 79 0.66 -13.62 -35.50
N ILE A 80 1.19 -14.56 -34.71
CA ILE A 80 2.01 -14.25 -33.53
C ILE A 80 3.36 -13.65 -33.94
N LYS A 81 3.97 -14.16 -35.01
CA LYS A 81 5.25 -13.64 -35.52
C LYS A 81 5.09 -12.26 -36.19
N ASP A 82 4.11 -12.12 -37.09
CA ASP A 82 3.89 -10.89 -37.84
C ASP A 82 2.43 -10.70 -38.29
N ASN A 83 1.57 -10.25 -37.36
CA ASN A 83 0.18 -9.90 -37.65
C ASN A 83 0.03 -8.70 -38.62
N VAL A 84 1.05 -7.86 -38.80
CA VAL A 84 0.98 -6.71 -39.70
C VAL A 84 1.12 -7.18 -41.15
N ALA A 85 2.13 -8.01 -41.43
CA ALA A 85 2.31 -8.63 -42.73
C ALA A 85 1.12 -9.53 -43.10
N LEU A 86 0.61 -10.30 -42.14
CA LEU A 86 -0.55 -11.17 -42.39
C LEU A 86 -1.80 -10.35 -42.76
N ARG A 87 -2.06 -9.23 -42.09
CA ARG A 87 -3.16 -8.32 -42.46
C ARG A 87 -2.94 -7.63 -43.80
N ALA A 88 -1.71 -7.18 -44.06
CA ALA A 88 -1.32 -6.55 -45.32
C ALA A 88 -1.44 -7.49 -46.52
N SER A 89 -1.35 -8.80 -46.31
CA SER A 89 -1.59 -9.82 -47.35
C SER A 89 -3.06 -9.90 -47.80
N GLY A 90 -3.97 -9.24 -47.08
CA GLY A 90 -5.41 -9.26 -47.37
C GLY A 90 -6.16 -10.41 -46.68
N ASP A 91 -5.55 -11.09 -45.71
CA ASP A 91 -6.20 -12.15 -44.94
C ASP A 91 -7.48 -11.62 -44.26
N LYS A 92 -8.61 -12.25 -44.59
CA LYS A 92 -9.94 -11.77 -44.17
C LYS A 92 -10.13 -11.86 -42.67
N TYR A 93 -9.70 -12.97 -42.05
CA TYR A 93 -9.89 -13.21 -40.63
C TYR A 93 -8.94 -12.35 -39.80
N ALA A 94 -7.69 -12.19 -40.24
CA ALA A 94 -6.70 -11.30 -39.64
C ALA A 94 -7.21 -9.84 -39.56
N ASN A 95 -7.84 -9.37 -40.64
CA ASN A 95 -8.43 -8.02 -40.69
C ASN A 95 -9.70 -7.91 -39.83
N GLU A 96 -10.55 -8.95 -39.80
CA GLU A 96 -11.73 -8.98 -38.95
C GLU A 96 -11.38 -8.95 -37.46
N VAL A 97 -10.38 -9.74 -37.04
CA VAL A 97 -9.87 -9.74 -35.66
C VAL A 97 -9.36 -8.35 -35.27
N PHE A 98 -8.67 -7.66 -36.18
CA PHE A 98 -8.17 -6.31 -35.91
C PHE A 98 -9.28 -5.28 -35.75
N GLU A 99 -10.29 -5.31 -36.63
CA GLU A 99 -11.45 -4.41 -36.54
C GLU A 99 -12.27 -4.66 -35.26
N LYS A 100 -12.50 -5.93 -34.90
CA LYS A 100 -13.25 -6.31 -33.69
C LYS A 100 -12.58 -5.89 -32.39
N ASN A 101 -11.24 -5.78 -32.36
CA ASN A 101 -10.47 -5.40 -31.18
C ASN A 101 -10.06 -3.92 -31.20
N ASN A 102 -10.96 -3.04 -31.65
CA ASN A 102 -10.78 -1.58 -31.68
C ASN A 102 -9.53 -1.12 -32.45
N LYS A 103 -9.09 -1.86 -33.47
CA LYS A 103 -7.88 -1.55 -34.26
C LYS A 103 -6.61 -1.51 -33.39
N THR A 104 -6.60 -2.27 -32.29
CA THR A 104 -5.43 -2.42 -31.44
C THR A 104 -4.44 -3.37 -32.10
N VAL A 105 -3.21 -2.91 -32.30
CA VAL A 105 -2.16 -3.72 -32.93
C VAL A 105 -1.57 -4.67 -31.88
N MET A 106 -1.60 -5.98 -32.16
CA MET A 106 -0.88 -6.97 -31.35
C MET A 106 0.62 -6.79 -31.55
N GLN A 107 1.40 -6.87 -30.47
CA GLN A 107 2.86 -6.86 -30.56
C GLN A 107 3.34 -8.04 -31.41
N GLN A 108 4.33 -7.80 -32.27
CA GLN A 108 4.95 -8.84 -33.09
C GLN A 108 6.03 -9.58 -32.28
N PHE A 109 6.12 -10.89 -32.45
CA PHE A 109 7.09 -11.73 -31.75
C PHE A 109 7.97 -12.50 -32.74
N PRO A 110 8.77 -11.82 -33.59
CA PRO A 110 9.63 -12.48 -34.58
C PRO A 110 10.74 -13.33 -33.94
N ASN A 111 11.04 -13.09 -32.65
CA ASN A 111 12.07 -13.79 -31.90
C ASN A 111 11.59 -15.09 -31.26
N LEU A 112 10.28 -15.38 -31.25
CA LEU A 112 9.76 -16.67 -30.77
C LEU A 112 9.95 -17.73 -31.85
N SER A 113 10.56 -18.85 -31.48
CA SER A 113 10.67 -19.99 -32.38
C SER A 113 9.30 -20.63 -32.61
N ASP A 114 9.15 -21.45 -33.66
CA ASP A 114 7.89 -22.19 -33.88
C ASP A 114 7.56 -23.07 -32.67
N LYS A 115 8.57 -23.72 -32.09
CA LYS A 115 8.41 -24.51 -30.86
C LYS A 115 7.91 -23.67 -29.67
N ASP A 116 8.41 -22.44 -29.50
CA ASP A 116 7.95 -21.57 -28.40
C ASP A 116 6.47 -21.22 -28.58
N ILE A 117 6.03 -21.03 -29.83
CA ILE A 117 4.63 -20.77 -30.16
C ILE A 117 3.78 -22.03 -29.91
N ASP A 118 4.23 -23.21 -30.34
CA ASP A 118 3.55 -24.48 -30.08
C ASP A 118 3.37 -24.72 -28.57
N ASP A 119 4.41 -24.47 -27.77
CA ASP A 119 4.38 -24.58 -26.32
C ASP A 119 3.32 -23.62 -25.72
N ILE A 120 3.28 -22.36 -26.18
CA ILE A 120 2.25 -21.38 -25.78
C ILE A 120 0.84 -21.84 -26.16
N LEU A 121 0.65 -22.34 -27.39
CA LEU A 121 -0.65 -22.81 -27.87
C LEU A 121 -1.12 -24.05 -27.10
N ALA A 122 -0.21 -24.95 -26.73
CA ALA A 122 -0.48 -26.09 -25.87
C ALA A 122 -0.98 -25.63 -24.48
N TYR A 123 -0.34 -24.62 -23.88
CA TYR A 123 -0.80 -24.01 -22.63
C TYR A 123 -2.21 -23.40 -22.75
N THR A 124 -2.52 -22.72 -23.85
CA THR A 124 -3.87 -22.14 -24.05
C THR A 124 -4.97 -23.18 -24.25
N THR A 125 -4.61 -24.38 -24.70
CA THR A 125 -5.55 -25.47 -24.97
C THR A 125 -5.76 -26.34 -23.74
N ASN A 126 -4.67 -26.66 -23.02
CA ASN A 126 -4.70 -27.48 -21.83
C ASN A 126 -3.77 -26.87 -20.77
N PRO A 127 -4.20 -25.82 -20.06
CA PRO A 127 -3.39 -25.22 -19.00
C PRO A 127 -3.15 -26.28 -17.91
N PRO A 128 -1.90 -26.50 -17.47
CA PRO A 128 -1.62 -27.43 -16.39
C PRO A 128 -2.43 -27.05 -15.15
N ALA A 129 -2.92 -28.05 -14.41
CA ALA A 129 -3.62 -27.81 -13.15
C ALA A 129 -2.75 -26.91 -12.27
N PRO A 130 -3.32 -25.88 -11.60
CA PRO A 130 -2.53 -24.95 -10.81
C PRO A 130 -1.68 -25.75 -9.84
N GLU A 131 -0.35 -25.71 -10.02
CA GLU A 131 0.56 -26.29 -9.05
C GLU A 131 0.26 -25.59 -7.72
N PRO A 132 0.06 -26.34 -6.62
CA PRO A 132 -0.05 -25.71 -5.31
C PRO A 132 1.20 -24.87 -5.12
N ASP A 133 1.01 -23.59 -4.81
CA ASP A 133 2.11 -22.64 -4.60
C ASP A 133 3.21 -23.34 -3.79
N PRO A 134 4.49 -23.26 -4.20
CA PRO A 134 5.56 -23.80 -3.39
C PRO A 134 5.41 -23.19 -2.00
N ALA A 135 5.20 -24.07 -1.02
CA ALA A 135 5.10 -23.69 0.39
C ALA A 135 6.23 -22.70 0.68
N PRO A 136 5.95 -21.59 1.37
CA PRO A 136 6.94 -20.55 1.58
C PRO A 136 8.19 -21.21 2.16
N VAL A 137 9.30 -21.05 1.44
CA VAL A 137 10.61 -21.45 1.93
C VAL A 137 10.74 -20.81 3.30
N ALA A 138 10.82 -21.64 4.34
CA ALA A 138 11.05 -21.21 5.70
C ALA A 138 12.44 -20.57 5.79
N GLY A 139 12.54 -19.32 5.34
CA GLY A 139 13.55 -18.41 5.85
C GLY A 139 13.29 -18.30 7.34
N THR A 140 14.31 -18.56 8.14
CA THR A 140 14.35 -18.32 9.57
C THR A 140 14.05 -16.85 9.85
N ALA A 141 12.76 -16.54 9.94
CA ALA A 141 12.26 -15.35 10.57
C ALA A 141 12.42 -15.56 12.08
N ALA A 142 13.29 -14.77 12.69
CA ALA A 142 13.18 -14.48 14.10
C ALA A 142 11.78 -13.88 14.33
N ASP A 143 10.98 -14.58 15.12
CA ASP A 143 9.67 -14.15 15.58
C ASP A 143 9.77 -12.77 16.25
N THR A 144 9.29 -11.75 15.56
CA THR A 144 8.78 -10.51 16.17
C THR A 144 7.50 -10.10 15.45
N ALA A 145 6.48 -10.95 15.61
CA ALA A 145 5.11 -10.61 15.27
C ALA A 145 4.55 -9.61 16.30
N ASN A 146 4.51 -8.32 15.93
CA ASN A 146 3.53 -7.39 16.51
C ASN A 146 2.23 -7.52 15.73
N ALA A 147 1.47 -8.57 16.05
CA ALA A 147 0.03 -8.54 15.88
C ALA A 147 -0.53 -7.49 16.86
N ALA A 148 -1.39 -6.59 16.40
CA ALA A 148 -2.25 -5.87 17.31
C ALA A 148 -3.02 -6.95 18.10
N PRO A 149 -2.88 -7.00 19.44
CA PRO A 149 -3.47 -8.09 20.20
C PRO A 149 -4.98 -7.98 20.07
N ALA A 150 -5.65 -9.09 19.78
CA ALA A 150 -6.98 -9.29 20.32
C ALA A 150 -6.87 -8.89 21.80
N ASN A 151 -7.64 -7.90 22.19
CA ASN A 151 -7.69 -7.17 23.45
C ASN A 151 -7.97 -8.07 24.67
N ASN A 152 -7.10 -9.05 24.88
CA ASN A 152 -6.90 -9.81 26.11
C ASN A 152 -6.30 -8.92 27.19
N THR A 153 -5.67 -7.80 26.84
CA THR A 153 -5.11 -6.82 27.76
C THR A 153 -6.23 -6.02 28.41
N THR A 154 -7.27 -5.60 27.67
CA THR A 154 -8.42 -4.92 28.28
C THR A 154 -9.21 -5.87 29.18
N SER A 155 -9.41 -7.14 28.79
CA SER A 155 -10.04 -8.14 29.68
C SER A 155 -9.16 -8.49 30.89
N SER A 156 -7.84 -8.63 30.73
CA SER A 156 -6.93 -8.93 31.84
C SER A 156 -6.75 -7.73 32.78
N ILE A 157 -6.68 -6.50 32.25
CA ILE A 157 -6.62 -5.28 33.06
C ILE A 157 -7.92 -5.08 33.83
N VAL A 158 -9.08 -5.36 33.22
CA VAL A 158 -10.38 -5.32 33.91
C VAL A 158 -10.46 -6.37 35.02
N ILE A 159 -10.01 -7.61 34.77
CA ILE A 159 -10.00 -8.67 35.79
C ILE A 159 -9.01 -8.35 36.92
N ILE A 160 -7.79 -7.89 36.61
CA ILE A 160 -6.78 -7.50 37.61
C ILE A 160 -7.30 -6.30 38.43
N SER A 161 -7.96 -5.34 37.78
CA SER A 161 -8.57 -4.19 38.43
C SER A 161 -9.74 -4.61 39.34
N LEU A 162 -10.58 -5.56 38.93
CA LEU A 162 -11.65 -6.12 39.76
C LEU A 162 -11.10 -6.91 40.96
N ILE A 163 -10.03 -7.69 40.79
CA ILE A 163 -9.36 -8.40 41.89
C ILE A 163 -8.69 -7.40 42.84
N ALA A 164 -8.08 -6.33 42.34
CA ALA A 164 -7.50 -5.28 43.16
C ALA A 164 -8.58 -4.52 43.95
N ILE A 165 -9.73 -4.21 43.33
CA ILE A 165 -10.88 -3.60 44.02
C ILE A 165 -11.48 -4.55 45.05
N ALA A 166 -11.66 -5.83 44.71
CA ALA A 166 -12.16 -6.83 45.66
C ALA A 166 -11.20 -7.02 46.84
N GLY A 167 -9.88 -7.06 46.59
CA GLY A 167 -8.85 -7.10 47.61
C GLY A 167 -8.84 -5.86 48.49
N LEU A 168 -9.00 -4.67 47.90
CA LEU A 168 -9.15 -3.41 48.63
C LEU A 168 -10.41 -3.41 49.50
N LEU A 169 -11.55 -3.89 48.98
CA LEU A 169 -12.80 -3.99 49.72
C LEU A 169 -12.68 -4.98 50.89
N VAL A 170 -12.07 -6.15 50.67
CA VAL A 170 -11.81 -7.12 51.75
C VAL A 170 -10.86 -6.55 52.79
N TRP A 171 -9.81 -5.83 52.37
CA TRP A 171 -8.89 -5.16 53.28
C TRP A 171 -9.58 -4.07 54.10
N ILE A 172 -10.44 -3.26 53.48
CA ILE A 172 -11.29 -2.26 54.14
C ILE A 172 -12.24 -2.94 55.13
N LEU A 173 -12.90 -4.04 54.75
CA LEU A 173 -13.80 -4.79 55.63
C LEU A 173 -13.06 -5.41 56.82
N ILE A 174 -11.85 -5.93 56.63
CA ILE A 174 -10.99 -6.43 57.71
C ILE A 174 -10.58 -5.28 58.63
N LYS A 175 -10.20 -4.12 58.08
CA LYS A 175 -9.84 -2.92 58.86
C LYS A 175 -11.02 -2.34 59.62
N LEU A 176 -12.20 -2.30 59.01
CA LEU A 176 -13.47 -1.93 59.68
C LEU A 176 -13.79 -2.91 60.80
N ARG A 177 -13.65 -4.21 60.57
CA ARG A 177 -13.89 -5.22 61.62
C ARG A 177 -12.89 -5.11 62.77
N GLN A 178 -11.62 -4.82 62.48
CA GLN A 178 -10.60 -4.50 63.48
C GLN A 178 -10.96 -3.23 64.26
N LEU A 179 -11.38 -2.17 63.56
CA LEU A 179 -11.80 -0.89 64.17
C LEU A 179 -13.06 -1.02 65.02
N VAL A 180 -14.05 -1.81 64.60
CA VAL A 180 -15.28 -2.09 65.39
C VAL A 180 -14.94 -2.93 66.62
N LYS A 181 -14.05 -3.92 66.49
CA LYS A 181 -13.60 -4.76 67.61
C LYS A 181 -12.78 -3.96 68.63
N LEU A 182 -11.93 -3.04 68.16
CA LEU A 182 -11.24 -2.05 69.00
C LEU A 182 -12.24 -1.04 69.59
N GLY A 183 -13.27 -0.65 68.85
CA GLY A 183 -14.39 0.22 69.27
C GLY A 183 -15.21 -0.29 70.47
N GLN A 184 -15.11 -1.59 70.76
CA GLN A 184 -15.88 -2.29 71.80
C GLN A 184 -15.04 -2.63 73.04
N SER A 185 -13.74 -2.35 73.07
CA SER A 185 -12.91 -2.54 74.27
C SER A 185 -12.99 -1.33 75.20
N GLU A 186 -13.08 -1.59 76.51
CA GLU A 186 -13.18 -0.61 77.61
C GLU A 186 -11.98 0.36 77.69
N GLU A 187 -10.87 0.04 76.99
CA GLU A 187 -9.64 0.83 76.85
C GLU A 187 -9.78 2.09 75.94
N LEU A 188 -10.99 2.40 75.47
CA LEU A 188 -11.27 3.60 74.67
C LEU A 188 -11.69 4.83 75.48
N THR A 189 -11.85 4.70 76.80
CA THR A 189 -12.15 5.85 77.67
C THR A 189 -10.99 6.86 77.72
N GLY A 190 -9.74 6.41 77.57
CA GLY A 190 -8.55 7.29 77.50
C GLY A 190 -8.23 7.86 76.10
N LEU A 191 -8.75 7.29 75.02
CA LEU A 191 -8.57 7.77 73.64
C LEU A 191 -9.67 8.74 73.18
N ASN A 192 -10.65 9.00 74.05
CA ASN A 192 -11.78 9.90 73.79
C ASN A 192 -11.44 11.39 74.01
N GLU A 193 -10.29 11.70 74.63
CA GLU A 193 -9.77 13.07 74.76
C GLU A 193 -9.04 13.56 73.50
N THR A 194 -8.50 12.66 72.66
CA THR A 194 -7.76 13.01 71.43
C THR A 194 -8.56 12.75 70.15
N ARG A 195 -9.79 12.25 70.27
CA ARG A 195 -10.72 12.06 69.17
C ARG A 195 -11.23 13.42 68.72
N VAL A 196 -10.87 13.84 67.51
CA VAL A 196 -11.35 15.10 66.91
C VAL A 196 -12.88 15.02 66.76
N LYS A 197 -13.62 15.89 67.45
CA LYS A 197 -15.08 15.77 67.62
C LYS A 197 -15.88 16.54 66.58
N SER A 198 -15.25 17.45 65.84
CA SER A 198 -15.91 18.31 64.87
C SER A 198 -15.08 18.54 63.59
N PHE A 199 -15.75 18.87 62.49
CA PHE A 199 -15.08 19.22 61.22
C PHE A 199 -14.15 20.44 61.35
N SER A 200 -14.42 21.38 62.27
CA SER A 200 -13.56 22.56 62.45
C SER A 200 -12.23 22.20 63.08
N GLU A 201 -12.20 21.29 64.06
CA GLU A 201 -10.94 20.83 64.68
C GLU A 201 -10.09 20.02 63.70
N ILE A 202 -10.71 19.24 62.79
CA ILE A 202 -10.00 18.53 61.71
C ILE A 202 -9.38 19.55 60.75
N TYR A 203 -10.14 20.58 60.37
CA TYR A 203 -9.65 21.63 59.50
C TYR A 203 -8.48 22.38 60.15
N GLU A 204 -8.61 22.86 61.39
CA GLU A 204 -7.51 23.56 62.08
C GLU A 204 -6.24 22.70 62.18
N LYS A 205 -6.37 21.39 62.44
CA LYS A 205 -5.21 20.50 62.55
C LYS A 205 -4.56 20.14 61.20
N TYR A 206 -5.35 20.00 60.14
CA TYR A 206 -4.89 19.46 58.85
C TYR A 206 -4.98 20.46 57.68
N HIS A 207 -5.38 21.72 57.90
CA HIS A 207 -5.56 22.69 56.81
C HIS A 207 -4.29 22.93 56.00
N PHE A 208 -3.09 22.83 56.59
CA PHE A 208 -1.83 22.90 55.83
C PHE A 208 -1.67 21.73 54.85
N ILE A 209 -2.00 20.51 55.28
CA ILE A 209 -1.98 19.32 54.42
C ILE A 209 -3.10 19.40 53.37
N GLY A 210 -4.29 19.86 53.76
CA GLY A 210 -5.42 20.09 52.85
C GLY A 210 -5.13 21.14 51.79
N LYS A 211 -4.53 22.28 52.16
CA LYS A 211 -4.07 23.33 51.23
C LYS A 211 -2.96 22.81 50.32
N GLY A 212 -2.01 22.03 50.83
CA GLY A 212 -0.96 21.39 50.04
C GLY A 212 -1.54 20.44 49.00
N LEU A 213 -2.47 19.57 49.40
CA LEU A 213 -3.17 18.66 48.49
C LEU A 213 -3.99 19.42 47.44
N LEU A 214 -4.73 20.46 47.86
CA LEU A 214 -5.50 21.32 46.95
C LEU A 214 -4.58 22.02 45.94
N ALA A 215 -3.42 22.52 46.36
CA ALA A 215 -2.44 23.14 45.48
C ALA A 215 -1.89 22.15 44.44
N VAL A 216 -1.56 20.91 44.86
CA VAL A 216 -1.14 19.85 43.94
C VAL A 216 -2.26 19.52 42.94
N LEU A 217 -3.50 19.36 43.41
CA LEU A 217 -4.66 19.12 42.55
C LEU A 217 -4.89 20.27 41.57
N ALA A 218 -4.71 21.52 42.01
CA ALA A 218 -4.83 22.70 41.15
C ALA A 218 -3.73 22.73 40.06
N ILE A 219 -2.50 22.36 40.40
CA ILE A 219 -1.40 22.24 39.43
C ILE A 219 -1.71 21.14 38.41
N LEU A 220 -2.16 19.96 38.86
CA LEU A 220 -2.53 18.86 37.98
C LEU A 220 -3.71 19.22 37.07
N ALA A 221 -4.73 19.90 37.61
CA ALA A 221 -5.86 20.39 36.83
C ALA A 221 -5.42 21.42 35.77
N THR A 222 -4.57 22.38 36.16
CA THR A 222 -4.02 23.38 35.25
C THR A 222 -3.18 22.74 34.15
N TYR A 223 -2.32 21.77 34.50
CA TYR A 223 -1.54 21.00 33.54
C TYR A 223 -2.44 20.19 32.59
N GLY A 224 -3.51 19.58 33.10
CA GLY A 224 -4.50 18.86 32.29
C GLY A 224 -5.21 19.76 31.28
N ILE A 225 -5.65 20.95 31.72
CA ILE A 225 -6.27 21.96 30.85
C ILE A 225 -5.27 22.46 29.81
N TRP A 226 -4.05 22.82 30.23
CA TRP A 226 -2.98 23.24 29.32
C TRP A 226 -2.71 22.19 28.25
N ASN A 227 -2.51 20.93 28.67
CA ASN A 227 -2.27 19.82 27.74
C ASN A 227 -3.44 19.65 26.76
N TRP A 228 -4.69 19.72 27.23
CA TRP A 228 -5.86 19.65 26.35
C TRP A 228 -5.91 20.77 25.31
N ILE A 229 -5.60 22.02 25.70
CA ILE A 229 -5.54 23.17 24.78
C ILE A 229 -4.45 22.97 23.71
N MET A 230 -3.29 22.39 24.08
CA MET A 230 -2.20 22.13 23.13
C MET A 230 -2.55 21.12 22.02
N TRP A 231 -3.61 20.32 22.21
CA TRP A 231 -4.10 19.37 21.20
C TRP A 231 -5.17 19.95 20.26
N ILE A 232 -5.66 21.17 20.52
CA ILE A 232 -6.66 21.81 19.65
C ILE A 232 -6.02 22.13 18.30
N GLY A 233 -6.65 21.65 17.22
CA GLY A 233 -6.16 21.86 15.84
C GLY A 233 -4.99 20.97 15.43
N VAL A 234 -4.65 19.94 16.21
CA VAL A 234 -3.66 18.91 15.85
C VAL A 234 -4.37 17.67 15.35
N TYR A 235 -4.17 17.33 14.07
CA TYR A 235 -4.89 16.25 13.38
C TYR A 235 -4.02 15.02 13.06
N LYS A 236 -2.91 14.83 13.80
CA LYS A 236 -2.04 13.66 13.61
C LYS A 236 -2.86 12.36 13.79
N GLY A 237 -2.69 11.43 12.86
CA GLY A 237 -3.45 10.18 12.82
C GLY A 237 -4.85 10.30 12.23
N TYR A 238 -5.29 11.50 11.80
CA TYR A 238 -6.55 11.66 11.09
C TYR A 238 -6.58 10.78 9.84
N LYS A 239 -7.59 9.92 9.76
CA LYS A 239 -7.75 8.86 8.76
C LYS A 239 -9.24 8.72 8.41
N PRO A 240 -9.78 9.60 7.55
CA PRO A 240 -11.18 9.55 7.16
C PRO A 240 -11.44 8.38 6.21
N GLU A 241 -12.68 7.94 6.16
CA GLU A 241 -13.15 7.04 5.12
C GLU A 241 -13.13 7.75 3.76
N GLN A 242 -12.78 7.00 2.73
CA GLN A 242 -12.69 7.48 1.35
C GLN A 242 -13.78 6.80 0.51
N PRO A 243 -14.30 7.46 -0.54
CA PRO A 243 -15.34 6.88 -1.40
C PRO A 243 -14.91 5.57 -2.09
N ILE A 244 -13.63 5.47 -2.43
CA ILE A 244 -12.97 4.28 -2.97
C ILE A 244 -11.85 3.90 -2.01
N TYR A 245 -11.78 2.64 -1.63
CA TYR A 245 -10.70 2.11 -0.80
C TYR A 245 -9.41 1.98 -1.62
N PHE A 246 -8.70 3.09 -1.76
CA PHE A 246 -7.43 3.14 -2.49
C PHE A 246 -6.26 2.78 -1.58
N SER A 247 -5.57 1.66 -1.88
CA SER A 247 -4.38 1.23 -1.13
C SER A 247 -3.08 1.77 -1.73
N HIS A 248 -2.40 2.70 -1.03
CA HIS A 248 -1.06 3.15 -1.43
C HIS A 248 -0.02 2.03 -1.26
N LYS A 249 -0.21 1.14 -0.28
CA LYS A 249 0.64 -0.03 -0.08
C LYS A 249 0.65 -0.95 -1.30
N ILE A 250 -0.50 -1.23 -1.91
CA ILE A 250 -0.54 -2.06 -3.13
C ILE A 250 0.19 -1.35 -4.29
N HIS A 251 -0.09 -0.08 -4.52
CA HIS A 251 0.44 0.64 -5.68
C HIS A 251 1.92 1.02 -5.54
N ALA A 252 2.27 1.76 -4.48
CA ALA A 252 3.64 2.24 -4.28
C ALA A 252 4.53 1.23 -3.53
N GLY A 253 3.93 0.42 -2.64
CA GLY A 253 4.66 -0.55 -1.81
C GLY A 253 4.96 -1.86 -2.54
N GLU A 254 3.92 -2.57 -2.98
CA GLU A 254 4.05 -3.89 -3.61
C GLU A 254 4.45 -3.76 -5.09
N ASN A 255 3.73 -2.94 -5.85
CA ASN A 255 3.95 -2.77 -7.29
C ASN A 255 5.08 -1.77 -7.61
N LYS A 256 5.65 -1.09 -6.60
CA LYS A 256 6.76 -0.12 -6.74
C LYS A 256 6.48 0.98 -7.77
N ILE A 257 5.21 1.40 -7.89
CA ILE A 257 4.83 2.49 -8.78
C ILE A 257 5.41 3.80 -8.21
N ASP A 258 6.10 4.55 -9.07
CA ASP A 258 6.68 5.85 -8.70
C ASP A 258 5.60 6.85 -8.25
N CYS A 259 5.90 7.62 -7.21
CA CYS A 259 4.95 8.56 -6.60
C CYS A 259 4.44 9.61 -7.61
N GLN A 260 5.29 10.01 -8.56
CA GLN A 260 4.97 11.06 -9.52
C GLN A 260 4.15 10.60 -10.71
N LEU A 261 3.99 9.28 -10.90
CA LEU A 261 3.08 8.78 -11.93
C LEU A 261 1.65 9.27 -11.68
N CYS A 262 1.25 9.30 -10.41
CA CYS A 262 -0.05 9.80 -9.99
C CYS A 262 0.00 11.27 -9.54
N HIS A 263 1.02 11.65 -8.76
CA HIS A 263 1.18 12.99 -8.21
C HIS A 263 2.20 13.82 -9.00
N SER A 264 1.93 14.02 -10.29
CA SER A 264 2.87 14.64 -11.23
C SER A 264 3.14 16.13 -10.95
N SER A 265 2.16 16.86 -10.45
CA SER A 265 2.27 18.33 -10.25
C SER A 265 3.19 18.74 -9.11
N ALA A 266 3.58 17.83 -8.22
CA ALA A 266 4.40 18.10 -7.04
C ALA A 266 5.75 18.78 -7.39
N LYS A 267 6.33 18.49 -8.55
CA LYS A 267 7.60 19.10 -9.01
C LYS A 267 7.42 20.45 -9.70
N TYR A 268 6.20 20.80 -10.12
CA TYR A 268 5.97 21.94 -10.99
C TYR A 268 5.25 23.10 -10.31
N GLY A 269 4.54 22.85 -9.22
CA GLY A 269 3.68 23.87 -8.62
C GLY A 269 3.52 23.77 -7.12
N LYS A 270 2.69 24.68 -6.60
CA LYS A 270 2.40 24.78 -5.18
C LYS A 270 1.57 23.63 -4.63
N VAL A 271 0.70 23.05 -5.45
CA VAL A 271 -0.23 21.99 -5.07
C VAL A 271 0.16 20.70 -5.77
N SER A 272 0.37 19.64 -4.99
CA SER A 272 0.36 18.26 -5.50
C SER A 272 -1.10 17.81 -5.62
N GLU A 273 -1.60 17.74 -6.84
CA GLU A 273 -3.00 17.44 -7.11
C GLU A 273 -3.32 15.96 -6.84
N ILE A 274 -4.60 15.70 -6.55
CA ILE A 274 -5.14 14.34 -6.58
C ILE A 274 -5.25 13.94 -8.07
N PRO A 275 -4.76 12.76 -8.48
CA PRO A 275 -4.82 12.35 -9.88
C PRO A 275 -6.26 12.36 -10.39
N SER A 276 -6.44 12.82 -11.62
CA SER A 276 -7.72 12.62 -12.32
C SER A 276 -7.99 11.13 -12.52
N MET A 277 -9.28 10.77 -12.64
CA MET A 277 -9.68 9.38 -12.86
C MET A 277 -9.09 8.76 -14.14
N ASN A 278 -8.65 9.58 -15.10
CA ASN A 278 -7.95 9.10 -16.29
C ASN A 278 -6.63 8.39 -15.95
N VAL A 279 -5.90 8.86 -14.92
CA VAL A 279 -4.67 8.23 -14.47
C VAL A 279 -4.95 6.81 -13.97
N CYS A 280 -6.04 6.61 -13.23
CA CYS A 280 -6.48 5.29 -12.80
C CYS A 280 -6.76 4.39 -14.02
N MET A 281 -7.47 4.92 -15.01
CA MET A 281 -7.86 4.16 -16.19
C MET A 281 -6.70 3.80 -17.13
N ASN A 282 -5.54 4.46 -17.03
CA ASN A 282 -4.37 4.09 -17.84
C ASN A 282 -3.94 2.64 -17.63
N CYS A 283 -4.14 2.11 -16.42
CA CYS A 283 -3.86 0.70 -16.10
C CYS A 283 -5.16 -0.09 -15.90
N HIS A 284 -6.17 0.50 -15.24
CA HIS A 284 -7.39 -0.22 -14.88
C HIS A 284 -8.31 -0.54 -16.07
N ARG A 285 -8.05 -0.07 -17.30
CA ARG A 285 -8.76 -0.60 -18.49
C ARG A 285 -8.44 -2.07 -18.73
N SER A 286 -7.19 -2.47 -18.51
CA SER A 286 -6.72 -3.86 -18.71
C SER A 286 -6.72 -4.67 -17.41
N ILE A 287 -6.71 -4.01 -16.25
CA ILE A 287 -6.72 -4.65 -14.94
C ILE A 287 -8.14 -4.57 -14.37
N SER A 288 -8.96 -5.58 -14.70
CA SER A 288 -10.37 -5.68 -14.28
C SER A 288 -10.59 -6.40 -12.95
N GLU A 289 -9.56 -7.05 -12.43
CA GLU A 289 -9.61 -7.76 -11.15
C GLU A 289 -8.26 -7.67 -10.42
N TYR A 290 -8.30 -7.91 -9.12
CA TYR A 290 -7.15 -7.94 -8.25
C TYR A 290 -6.44 -9.30 -8.31
N ASN A 291 -5.23 -9.31 -8.86
CA ASN A 291 -4.37 -10.50 -8.96
C ASN A 291 -3.06 -10.36 -8.17
N GLY A 292 -3.00 -9.43 -7.20
CA GLY A 292 -1.81 -9.21 -6.40
C GLY A 292 -1.64 -10.22 -5.28
N LYS A 293 -0.39 -10.43 -4.85
CA LYS A 293 -0.05 -11.38 -3.77
C LYS A 293 -0.45 -10.89 -2.37
N TYR A 294 -0.55 -9.57 -2.20
CA TYR A 294 -0.81 -8.95 -0.91
C TYR A 294 -2.30 -8.75 -0.66
N LEU A 295 -2.88 -9.49 0.28
CA LEU A 295 -4.21 -9.21 0.79
C LEU A 295 -4.11 -8.65 2.21
N GLU A 296 -4.78 -7.54 2.46
CA GLU A 296 -4.91 -7.01 3.82
C GLU A 296 -5.74 -7.97 4.68
N PRO A 297 -5.35 -8.23 5.95
CA PRO A 297 -6.14 -9.08 6.84
C PRO A 297 -7.60 -8.63 6.91
N GLY A 298 -8.52 -9.56 6.64
CA GLY A 298 -9.96 -9.29 6.62
C GLY A 298 -10.49 -8.72 5.29
N LYS A 299 -9.66 -8.62 4.25
CA LYS A 299 -10.07 -8.27 2.89
C LYS A 299 -9.66 -9.37 1.93
N ASP A 300 -10.59 -9.77 1.07
CA ASP A 300 -10.37 -10.78 0.06
C ASP A 300 -10.29 -10.16 -1.34
N LYS A 301 -10.08 -11.01 -2.34
CA LYS A 301 -10.07 -10.59 -3.75
C LYS A 301 -11.39 -9.91 -4.14
N ALA A 302 -12.53 -10.45 -3.69
CA ALA A 302 -13.85 -9.91 -4.03
C ALA A 302 -14.04 -8.47 -3.54
N PHE A 303 -13.50 -8.14 -2.35
CA PHE A 303 -13.46 -6.78 -1.85
C PHE A 303 -12.72 -5.84 -2.81
N TYR A 304 -11.49 -6.18 -3.22
CA TYR A 304 -10.70 -5.33 -4.12
C TYR A 304 -11.29 -5.24 -5.52
N ASP A 305 -11.85 -6.33 -6.04
CA ASP A 305 -12.57 -6.34 -7.31
C ASP A 305 -13.74 -5.34 -7.26
N GLY A 306 -14.49 -5.33 -6.15
CA GLY A 306 -15.57 -4.36 -5.91
C GLY A 306 -15.10 -2.90 -5.91
N GLU A 307 -13.91 -2.62 -5.36
CA GLU A 307 -13.33 -1.26 -5.37
C GLU A 307 -12.87 -0.83 -6.76
N ILE A 308 -12.36 -1.75 -7.59
CA ILE A 308 -12.05 -1.49 -9.00
C ILE A 308 -13.34 -1.16 -9.78
N GLN A 309 -14.45 -1.86 -9.50
CA GLN A 309 -15.73 -1.56 -10.15
C GLN A 309 -16.25 -0.14 -9.83
N LYS A 310 -15.95 0.40 -8.65
CA LYS A 310 -16.30 1.80 -8.34
C LYS A 310 -15.58 2.80 -9.25
N ILE A 311 -14.34 2.51 -9.65
CA ILE A 311 -13.59 3.33 -10.62
C ILE A 311 -14.30 3.29 -11.98
N TYR A 312 -14.77 2.12 -12.41
CA TYR A 312 -15.51 1.98 -13.67
C TYR A 312 -16.84 2.73 -13.64
N ALA A 313 -17.58 2.64 -12.53
CA ALA A 313 -18.80 3.40 -12.33
C ALA A 313 -18.56 4.92 -12.37
N ALA A 314 -17.49 5.40 -11.73
CA ALA A 314 -17.13 6.82 -11.72
C ALA A 314 -16.71 7.33 -13.12
N THR A 315 -15.99 6.50 -13.88
CA THR A 315 -15.46 6.86 -15.21
C THR A 315 -16.41 6.52 -16.37
N GLY A 316 -17.48 5.77 -16.10
CA GLY A 316 -18.40 5.28 -17.13
C GLY A 316 -17.78 4.22 -18.03
N TRP A 317 -16.82 3.43 -17.54
CA TRP A 317 -16.17 2.37 -18.31
C TRP A 317 -17.03 1.10 -18.36
N ASP A 318 -17.36 0.62 -19.56
CA ASP A 318 -18.00 -0.67 -19.79
C ASP A 318 -16.90 -1.71 -20.10
N ALA A 319 -16.65 -2.60 -19.14
CA ALA A 319 -15.60 -3.61 -19.25
C ALA A 319 -15.93 -4.72 -20.25
N GLU A 320 -17.21 -4.98 -20.56
CA GLU A 320 -17.60 -5.99 -21.54
C GLU A 320 -17.38 -5.46 -22.96
N LYS A 321 -17.75 -4.20 -23.20
CA LYS A 321 -17.60 -3.55 -24.52
C LYS A 321 -16.25 -2.88 -24.71
N GLN A 322 -15.43 -2.79 -23.67
CA GLN A 322 -14.13 -2.09 -23.66
C GLN A 322 -14.26 -0.64 -24.15
N GLN A 323 -15.34 0.04 -23.75
CA GLN A 323 -15.68 1.39 -24.23
C GLN A 323 -16.24 2.26 -23.10
N TYR A 324 -16.07 3.57 -23.24
CA TYR A 324 -16.70 4.54 -22.34
C TYR A 324 -18.15 4.78 -22.76
N THR A 325 -19.05 4.75 -21.78
CA THR A 325 -20.48 5.04 -21.95
C THR A 325 -20.77 6.53 -22.12
N GLY A 326 -19.80 7.41 -21.82
CA GLY A 326 -19.96 8.86 -21.79
C GLY A 326 -20.66 9.41 -20.55
N LYS A 327 -21.10 8.54 -19.62
CA LYS A 327 -21.71 8.95 -18.34
C LYS A 327 -20.66 8.86 -17.24
N THR A 328 -20.27 9.98 -16.65
CA THR A 328 -19.26 10.04 -15.60
C THR A 328 -19.84 10.63 -14.31
N THR A 329 -19.32 10.19 -13.17
CA THR A 329 -19.62 10.75 -11.86
C THR A 329 -18.30 11.06 -11.15
N PRO A 330 -18.04 12.32 -10.75
CA PRO A 330 -16.83 12.67 -10.02
C PRO A 330 -16.70 11.91 -8.70
N VAL A 331 -15.47 11.51 -8.35
CA VAL A 331 -15.18 10.90 -7.06
C VAL A 331 -14.89 12.01 -6.04
N GLU A 332 -15.72 12.08 -5.01
CA GLU A 332 -15.62 13.09 -3.93
C GLU A 332 -14.61 12.64 -2.87
N TRP A 333 -13.32 12.82 -3.17
CA TRP A 333 -12.24 12.49 -2.23
C TRP A 333 -12.26 13.37 -0.98
N THR A 334 -12.06 12.75 0.19
CA THR A 334 -11.89 13.48 1.44
C THR A 334 -10.42 13.89 1.59
N ARG A 335 -10.14 15.18 1.44
CA ARG A 335 -8.78 15.73 1.62
C ARG A 335 -8.34 15.59 3.08
N ILE A 336 -7.20 14.94 3.31
CA ILE A 336 -6.66 14.70 4.66
C ILE A 336 -5.65 15.77 5.09
N HIS A 337 -4.80 16.24 4.17
CA HIS A 337 -3.79 17.26 4.46
C HIS A 337 -4.37 18.61 4.07
N ASN A 338 -4.88 19.33 5.05
CA ASN A 338 -5.41 20.67 4.86
C ASN A 338 -4.66 21.67 5.75
N MET A 339 -4.31 22.81 5.16
CA MET A 339 -3.76 23.96 5.89
C MET A 339 -4.68 25.15 5.67
N PRO A 340 -4.76 26.10 6.61
CA PRO A 340 -5.54 27.32 6.42
C PRO A 340 -5.10 28.09 5.16
N ASP A 341 -6.04 28.76 4.50
CA ASP A 341 -5.79 29.42 3.20
C ASP A 341 -4.79 30.58 3.27
N PHE A 342 -4.57 31.15 4.45
CA PHE A 342 -3.52 32.14 4.68
C PHE A 342 -2.12 31.52 4.77
N VAL A 343 -1.95 30.21 4.61
CA VAL A 343 -0.64 29.56 4.58
C VAL A 343 -0.24 29.29 3.13
N TYR A 344 0.85 29.92 2.70
CA TYR A 344 1.47 29.67 1.41
C TYR A 344 2.50 28.55 1.52
N PHE A 345 2.14 27.37 1.02
CA PHE A 345 3.06 26.24 0.89
C PHE A 345 3.26 25.88 -0.57
N ASN A 346 4.50 25.59 -0.96
CA ASN A 346 4.85 25.23 -2.32
C ASN A 346 5.59 23.89 -2.39
N HIS A 347 4.95 22.87 -2.99
CA HIS A 347 5.55 21.54 -3.15
C HIS A 347 6.86 21.57 -3.96
N SER A 348 6.94 22.32 -5.06
CA SER A 348 8.12 22.28 -5.93
C SER A 348 9.41 22.75 -5.24
N GLN A 349 9.31 23.72 -4.32
CA GLN A 349 10.47 24.17 -3.53
C GLN A 349 11.01 23.05 -2.65
N HIS A 350 10.14 22.23 -2.07
CA HIS A 350 10.54 21.15 -1.17
C HIS A 350 10.95 19.88 -1.94
N VAL A 351 10.32 19.60 -3.08
CA VAL A 351 10.54 18.38 -3.88
C VAL A 351 11.64 18.54 -4.94
N VAL A 352 11.99 19.76 -5.34
CA VAL A 352 13.05 20.02 -6.33
C VAL A 352 14.28 20.65 -5.69
N ALA A 353 14.12 21.80 -5.03
CA ALA A 353 15.25 22.51 -4.44
C ALA A 353 15.68 21.92 -3.08
N GLY A 354 14.71 21.43 -2.30
CA GLY A 354 14.92 20.90 -0.96
C GLY A 354 15.13 19.38 -0.87
N GLU A 355 14.96 18.62 -1.94
CA GLU A 355 14.82 17.15 -1.91
C GLU A 355 15.92 16.45 -1.09
N GLN A 356 17.17 16.60 -1.51
CA GLN A 356 18.29 15.92 -0.88
C GLN A 356 18.57 16.46 0.53
N ALA A 357 18.42 17.78 0.72
CA ALA A 357 18.57 18.43 2.01
C ALA A 357 17.60 17.87 3.05
N ILE A 358 16.32 17.73 2.66
CA ILE A 358 15.26 17.19 3.52
C ILE A 358 15.51 15.71 3.82
N ILE A 359 15.84 14.89 2.81
CA ILE A 359 16.15 13.47 3.01
C ILE A 359 17.32 13.30 3.98
N ASN A 360 18.40 14.06 3.78
CA ASN A 360 19.59 14.00 4.64
C ASN A 360 19.27 14.43 6.08
N SER A 361 18.55 15.56 6.24
CA SER A 361 18.11 16.08 7.54
C SER A 361 17.24 15.04 8.27
N PHE A 362 16.25 14.47 7.58
CA PHE A 362 15.36 13.45 8.13
C PHE A 362 16.12 12.19 8.56
N ASN A 363 16.97 11.64 7.68
CA ASN A 363 17.72 10.41 7.93
C ASN A 363 18.76 10.58 9.05
N LYS A 364 19.32 11.79 9.20
CA LYS A 364 20.22 12.12 10.31
C LYS A 364 19.49 12.13 11.64
N LYS A 365 18.26 12.67 11.68
CA LYS A 365 17.42 12.67 12.89
C LYS A 365 16.82 11.29 13.21
N ASN A 366 16.64 10.45 12.20
CA ASN A 366 15.97 9.15 12.30
C ASN A 366 16.83 8.01 11.74
N PRO A 367 17.93 7.63 12.42
CA PRO A 367 18.89 6.65 11.90
C PRO A 367 18.28 5.27 11.65
N ASP A 368 17.29 4.86 12.45
CA ASP A 368 16.62 3.55 12.36
C ASP A 368 15.43 3.54 11.39
N ASN A 369 15.00 4.72 10.91
CA ASN A 369 13.81 4.86 10.08
C ASN A 369 14.09 5.73 8.86
N LYS A 370 15.14 5.38 8.11
CA LYS A 370 15.55 6.14 6.94
C LYS A 370 14.50 6.12 5.82
N ILE A 371 14.50 7.19 5.05
CA ILE A 371 13.71 7.38 3.84
C ILE A 371 14.61 7.49 2.62
N ASP A 372 14.04 7.09 1.50
CA ASP A 372 14.60 7.07 0.15
C ASP A 372 13.95 8.12 -0.77
N VAL A 373 12.75 8.58 -0.44
CA VAL A 373 12.00 9.59 -1.19
C VAL A 373 11.57 10.72 -0.26
N VAL A 374 11.76 11.98 -0.68
CA VAL A 374 11.46 13.18 0.13
C VAL A 374 10.02 13.24 0.62
N CYS A 375 9.06 12.72 -0.16
CA CYS A 375 7.64 12.66 0.21
C CYS A 375 7.42 12.00 1.58
N LYS A 376 8.24 11.00 1.93
CA LYS A 376 8.13 10.25 3.19
C LYS A 376 8.55 11.06 4.41
N ALA A 377 9.32 12.13 4.25
CA ALA A 377 9.68 13.03 5.35
C ALA A 377 8.44 13.75 5.93
N CYS A 378 7.52 14.15 5.04
CA CYS A 378 6.33 14.94 5.40
C CYS A 378 5.07 14.06 5.53
N HIS A 379 4.86 13.10 4.63
CA HIS A 379 3.64 12.29 4.60
C HIS A 379 3.80 10.92 5.28
N GLY A 380 4.99 10.61 5.80
CA GLY A 380 5.31 9.30 6.37
C GLY A 380 5.52 8.23 5.30
N LYS A 381 5.68 6.97 5.72
CA LYS A 381 5.88 5.82 4.82
C LYS A 381 4.57 5.43 4.11
N ILE A 382 4.11 6.30 3.20
CA ILE A 382 2.87 6.14 2.42
C ILE A 382 2.81 4.80 1.67
N ASP A 383 3.96 4.31 1.21
CA ASP A 383 4.16 3.00 0.57
C ASP A 383 3.86 1.80 1.49
N THR A 384 3.63 2.04 2.77
CA THR A 384 3.21 1.02 3.74
C THR A 384 1.77 1.19 4.20
N MET A 385 1.07 2.24 3.76
CA MET A 385 -0.27 2.58 4.19
C MET A 385 -1.32 2.04 3.22
N ASN A 386 -2.27 1.24 3.71
CA ASN A 386 -3.47 0.94 2.92
C ASN A 386 -4.32 2.22 2.81
N VAL A 387 -4.84 2.72 3.92
CA VAL A 387 -5.49 4.04 3.95
C VAL A 387 -4.53 5.08 4.48
N VAL A 388 -4.42 6.21 3.78
CA VAL A 388 -3.52 7.28 4.20
C VAL A 388 -4.02 7.92 5.49
N GLN A 389 -3.08 8.20 6.38
CA GLN A 389 -3.31 8.95 7.61
C GLN A 389 -2.32 10.12 7.71
N MET A 390 -2.69 11.18 8.43
CA MET A 390 -1.76 12.28 8.71
C MET A 390 -0.61 11.81 9.60
N ALA A 391 0.59 11.68 9.03
CA ALA A 391 1.76 11.15 9.74
C ALA A 391 2.40 12.17 10.71
N ASN A 392 2.29 13.46 10.39
CA ASN A 392 2.89 14.56 11.14
C ASN A 392 1.82 15.56 11.60
N ASP A 393 2.20 16.45 12.51
CA ASP A 393 1.27 17.41 13.13
C ASP A 393 0.87 18.55 12.19
N PHE A 394 1.75 18.94 11.26
CA PHE A 394 1.57 20.08 10.35
C PHE A 394 1.18 21.40 11.05
N THR A 395 1.61 21.56 12.30
CA THR A 395 1.49 22.84 13.03
C THR A 395 2.61 23.79 12.63
N MET A 396 2.43 25.10 12.86
CA MET A 396 3.46 26.10 12.60
C MET A 396 4.80 25.76 13.28
N GLY A 397 4.76 25.25 14.51
CA GLY A 397 5.96 24.83 15.25
C GLY A 397 6.73 23.73 14.54
N TRP A 398 6.03 22.78 13.91
CA TRP A 398 6.66 21.71 13.12
C TRP A 398 7.39 22.27 11.90
N CYS A 399 6.79 23.22 11.17
CA CYS A 399 7.42 23.88 10.02
C CYS A 399 8.68 24.66 10.43
N ILE A 400 8.59 25.46 11.50
CA ILE A 400 9.70 26.28 12.00
C ILE A 400 10.87 25.39 12.43
N GLU A 401 10.60 24.33 13.18
CA GLU A 401 11.63 23.42 13.66
C GLU A 401 12.35 22.72 12.50
N CYS A 402 11.59 22.31 11.48
CA CYS A 402 12.16 21.75 10.25
C CYS A 402 13.09 22.75 9.55
N HIS A 403 12.67 24.01 9.41
CA HIS A 403 13.45 25.05 8.73
C HIS A 403 14.71 25.48 9.50
N ARG A 404 14.67 25.49 10.84
CA ARG A 404 15.84 25.79 11.68
C ARG A 404 16.95 24.75 11.60
N THR A 405 16.57 23.51 11.32
CA THR A 405 17.48 22.36 11.45
C THR A 405 17.91 21.77 10.11
N THR A 406 17.23 22.11 9.02
CA THR A 406 17.52 21.59 7.69
C THR A 406 18.54 22.48 7.00
N GLU A 407 19.71 21.92 6.72
CA GLU A 407 20.81 22.54 5.97
C GLU A 407 20.45 22.55 4.48
N ILE A 408 20.63 23.69 3.81
CA ILE A 408 20.37 23.83 2.37
C ILE A 408 21.48 23.16 1.59
N ASP A 409 21.09 22.41 0.54
CA ASP A 409 22.04 21.91 -0.43
C ASP A 409 22.46 23.03 -1.39
N MET A 410 23.60 23.67 -1.12
CA MET A 410 24.16 24.73 -1.95
C MET A 410 24.80 24.22 -3.25
N ASN A 411 24.95 22.90 -3.40
CA ASN A 411 25.63 22.29 -4.54
C ASN A 411 24.67 21.77 -5.60
N ASN A 412 23.37 21.71 -5.31
CA ASN A 412 22.37 21.31 -6.31
C ASN A 412 22.28 22.35 -7.46
N GLY A 413 21.76 21.90 -8.61
CA GLY A 413 21.73 22.73 -9.82
C GLY A 413 20.97 24.05 -9.67
N TYR A 414 19.93 24.08 -8.84
CA TYR A 414 19.10 25.27 -8.61
C TYR A 414 19.80 26.29 -7.69
N ASN A 415 20.19 25.86 -6.50
CA ASN A 415 20.80 26.71 -5.47
C ASN A 415 22.19 27.20 -5.89
N LYS A 416 22.96 26.38 -6.63
CA LYS A 416 24.27 26.78 -7.13
C LYS A 416 24.19 28.00 -8.05
N GLU A 417 23.19 28.05 -8.93
CA GLU A 417 22.99 29.18 -9.84
C GLU A 417 22.34 30.35 -9.10
N TYR A 418 21.26 30.09 -8.35
CA TYR A 418 20.50 31.12 -7.64
C TYR A 418 21.33 31.85 -6.59
N PHE A 419 22.15 31.12 -5.81
CA PHE A 419 22.98 31.69 -4.76
C PHE A 419 24.41 31.97 -5.20
N LYS A 420 24.77 31.87 -6.49
CA LYS A 420 26.16 32.05 -6.95
C LYS A 420 26.85 33.30 -6.37
N ASN A 421 26.14 34.44 -6.33
CA ASN A 421 26.65 35.71 -5.83
C ASN A 421 26.40 35.93 -4.32
N LEU A 422 25.49 35.17 -3.72
CA LEU A 422 25.06 35.32 -2.33
C LEU A 422 25.78 34.32 -1.41
N HIS A 423 26.19 33.16 -1.93
CA HIS A 423 26.84 32.08 -1.19
C HIS A 423 28.13 32.55 -0.51
N GLU A 424 28.97 33.32 -1.20
CA GLU A 424 30.20 33.88 -0.63
C GLU A 424 29.95 34.94 0.45
N LYS A 425 28.83 35.67 0.37
CA LYS A 425 28.41 36.60 1.43
C LYS A 425 27.87 35.85 2.65
N LEU A 426 27.02 34.84 2.43
CA LEU A 426 26.45 34.00 3.49
C LEU A 426 27.53 33.24 4.25
N LYS A 427 28.54 32.68 3.57
CA LYS A 427 29.71 32.06 4.23
C LYS A 427 30.42 33.00 5.21
N LYS A 428 30.51 34.29 4.88
CA LYS A 428 31.15 35.30 5.74
C LYS A 428 30.26 35.75 6.89
N GLN A 429 28.95 35.72 6.72
CA GLN A 429 27.96 36.17 7.71
C GLN A 429 27.57 35.06 8.70
N TYR A 430 27.58 33.80 8.26
CA TYR A 430 27.28 32.62 9.09
C TYR A 430 28.50 31.68 9.29
N PRO A 431 29.68 32.18 9.70
CA PRO A 431 30.86 31.35 9.89
C PRO A 431 30.84 30.54 11.21
N LYS A 432 29.98 30.92 12.17
CA LYS A 432 30.00 30.41 13.55
C LYS A 432 29.24 29.09 13.77
N ASP A 433 28.30 28.73 12.89
CA ASP A 433 27.53 27.47 12.99
C ASP A 433 28.17 26.33 12.19
N GLY A 434 29.50 26.32 12.10
CA GLY A 434 30.25 25.31 11.33
C GLY A 434 30.10 25.43 9.81
N GLY A 435 29.75 26.61 9.29
CA GLY A 435 29.59 26.88 7.85
C GLY A 435 28.29 26.38 7.24
N LYS A 436 27.31 26.02 8.08
CA LYS A 436 26.02 25.47 7.67
C LYS A 436 25.03 26.59 7.37
N ILE A 437 24.46 26.57 6.17
CA ILE A 437 23.43 27.53 5.76
C ILE A 437 22.09 26.78 5.82
N THR A 438 21.30 27.06 6.85
CA THR A 438 19.97 26.48 7.08
C THR A 438 18.88 27.30 6.38
N VAL A 439 17.67 26.74 6.30
CA VAL A 439 16.52 27.41 5.64
C VAL A 439 16.15 28.72 6.34
N ASP A 440 16.26 28.79 7.66
CA ASP A 440 16.06 30.02 8.41
C ASP A 440 17.14 31.10 8.12
N ALA A 441 18.38 30.70 7.86
CA ALA A 441 19.47 31.62 7.53
C ALA A 441 19.26 32.37 6.20
N ILE A 442 18.46 31.83 5.28
CA ILE A 442 18.07 32.51 4.02
C ILE A 442 16.70 33.20 4.11
N GLY A 443 16.18 33.36 5.32
CA GLY A 443 14.91 34.03 5.57
C GLY A 443 13.68 33.14 5.43
N GLY A 444 13.83 31.82 5.47
CA GLY A 444 12.69 30.87 5.40
C GLY A 444 11.77 30.86 6.63
N LEU A 445 11.90 31.83 7.54
CA LEU A 445 11.02 32.04 8.70
C LEU A 445 10.34 33.43 8.68
N GLU A 446 10.46 34.19 7.60
CA GLU A 446 9.80 35.49 7.47
C GLU A 446 8.29 35.31 7.24
N CYS A 447 7.46 36.06 7.97
CA CYS A 447 6.01 35.94 7.90
C CYS A 447 5.46 36.07 6.47
N GLY A 448 5.99 37.02 5.70
CA GLY A 448 5.58 37.29 4.32
C GLY A 448 6.00 36.22 3.31
N LYS A 449 6.85 35.25 3.67
CA LYS A 449 7.22 34.12 2.79
C LYS A 449 6.40 32.86 3.08
N CYS A 450 5.70 32.84 4.22
CA CYS A 450 4.92 31.69 4.67
C CYS A 450 3.41 31.94 4.60
N HIS A 451 2.96 33.19 4.65
CA HIS A 451 1.54 33.53 4.79
C HIS A 451 0.96 34.45 3.70
N TYR A 452 1.83 35.01 2.85
CA TYR A 452 1.49 35.95 1.77
C TYR A 452 2.39 35.66 0.57
#